data_AF-A0A671Y1M0-F1
#
_entry.id   AF-A0A671Y1M0-F1
#
_cell.length_a   1.000
_cell.length_b   1.000
_cell.length_c   1.000
_cell.angle_alpha   90.00
_cell.angle_beta   90.00
_cell.angle_gamma   90.00
#
_symmetry.space_group_name_H-M   'P 1'
#
loop_
_entity.id
_entity.type
_entity.pdbx_description
1 polymer ?
#
loop_
_entity_poly.entity_id
_entity_poly.type
_entity_poly.pdbx_seq_one_letter_code
_entity_poly.pdbx_strand_id
1 'polypeptide(L)'
;MSELEQLRQEAEQLRNQIRDARKACGDSTLTQITAGLDPVGRIQMRTRRTLRGHLAKIYAMHWGTDSRLLVSASQDGKLIVWDSYTTNKIHAIPLRSSWVMTCAYAPSGNYVACGGLDNICSIYCLKTREGNVRVSRELPGHTGYLSCCRFIDDNQIITSSGDTTCALWDIETSQQTTVFSGHSGDVMSLSLSPDLRTFVSGACDASVKLWDIRDSMCRQTFTGHESDINAICVSVKLVDGHILITMYKPHNALICVNTNYSWPR
;
A
#
# COMPACT_ATOMS: atom_id res chain seq x y z
N MET A 1 -10.02 -35.74 21.61
CA MET A 1 -9.77 -34.37 21.12
C MET A 1 -9.54 -34.49 19.62
N SER A 2 -10.31 -33.78 18.81
CA SER A 2 -10.16 -33.78 17.36
C SER A 2 -8.79 -33.19 16.97
N GLU A 3 -8.21 -33.62 15.85
CA GLU A 3 -7.00 -33.00 15.28
C GLU A 3 -7.18 -31.48 15.10
N LEU A 4 -8.39 -31.04 14.72
CA LEU A 4 -8.74 -29.62 14.61
C LEU A 4 -8.69 -28.88 15.96
N GLU A 5 -9.12 -29.53 17.04
CA GLU A 5 -9.09 -28.95 18.39
C GLU A 5 -7.66 -28.82 18.89
N GLN A 6 -6.81 -29.81 18.61
CA GLN A 6 -5.38 -29.77 18.94
C GLN A 6 -4.68 -28.60 18.23
N LEU A 7 -4.88 -28.46 16.91
CA LEU A 7 -4.29 -27.35 16.13
C LEU A 7 -4.79 -25.97 16.59
N ARG A 8 -6.07 -25.85 16.98
CA ARG A 8 -6.62 -24.61 17.54
C ARG A 8 -5.98 -24.26 18.88
N GLN A 9 -5.81 -25.25 19.74
CA GLN A 9 -5.19 -25.06 21.05
C GLN A 9 -3.71 -24.67 20.92
N GLU A 10 -2.97 -25.33 20.01
CA GLU A 10 -1.59 -25.00 19.70
C GLU A 10 -1.46 -23.57 19.15
N ALA A 11 -2.32 -23.18 18.20
CA ALA A 11 -2.32 -21.83 17.65
C ALA A 11 -2.56 -20.76 18.73
N GLU A 12 -3.48 -21.01 19.67
CA GLU A 12 -3.74 -20.08 20.77
C GLU A 12 -2.58 -20.02 21.76
N GLN A 13 -1.94 -21.15 22.03
CA GLN A 13 -0.74 -21.21 22.87
C GLN A 13 0.41 -20.40 22.25
N LEU A 14 0.66 -20.55 20.95
CA LEU A 14 1.68 -19.77 20.22
C LEU A 14 1.36 -18.27 20.24
N ARG A 15 0.09 -17.88 20.07
CA ARG A 15 -0.32 -16.46 20.20
C ARG A 15 -0.04 -15.90 21.58
N ASN A 16 -0.31 -16.66 22.63
CA ASN A 16 -0.03 -16.24 24.01
C ASN A 16 1.48 -16.10 24.24
N GLN A 17 2.30 -17.05 23.77
CA GLN A 17 3.76 -16.94 23.82
C GLN A 17 4.29 -15.68 23.12
N ILE A 18 3.77 -15.36 21.93
CA ILE A 18 4.14 -14.14 21.21
C ILE A 18 3.72 -12.89 22.01
N ARG A 19 2.53 -12.90 22.62
CA ARG A 19 2.04 -11.78 23.45
C ARG A 19 2.95 -11.56 24.66
N ASP A 20 3.34 -12.62 25.34
CA ASP A 20 4.20 -12.57 26.51
C ASP A 20 5.61 -12.11 26.14
N ALA A 21 6.17 -12.60 25.03
CA ALA A 21 7.45 -12.15 24.51
C ALA A 21 7.44 -10.64 24.16
N ARG A 22 6.37 -10.15 23.50
CA ARG A 22 6.19 -8.72 23.22
C ARG A 22 6.13 -7.89 24.50
N LYS A 23 5.39 -8.38 25.51
CA LYS A 23 5.26 -7.69 26.80
C LYS A 23 6.60 -7.65 27.56
N ALA A 24 7.40 -8.71 27.48
CA ALA A 24 8.73 -8.76 28.09
C ALA A 24 9.70 -7.73 27.49
N CYS A 25 9.54 -7.39 26.20
CA CYS A 25 10.34 -6.36 25.53
C CYS A 25 9.77 -4.93 25.67
N GLY A 26 8.58 -4.75 26.27
CA GLY A 26 7.93 -3.45 26.41
C GLY A 26 8.42 -2.65 27.62
N ASP A 27 9.68 -2.23 27.61
CA ASP A 27 10.37 -1.53 28.70
C ASP A 27 9.97 -0.06 28.85
N SER A 28 9.62 0.61 27.75
CA SER A 28 9.19 2.01 27.72
C SER A 28 8.16 2.26 26.63
N THR A 29 7.71 3.52 26.52
CA THR A 29 6.81 3.98 25.46
C THR A 29 7.43 5.16 24.73
N LEU A 30 7.10 5.34 23.44
CA LEU A 30 7.62 6.45 22.65
C LEU A 30 7.36 7.80 23.34
N THR A 31 6.19 7.98 23.94
CA THR A 31 5.81 9.20 24.68
C THR A 31 6.74 9.48 25.86
N GLN A 32 7.17 8.45 26.59
CA GLN A 32 8.13 8.62 27.70
C GLN A 32 9.52 8.98 27.18
N ILE A 33 9.97 8.35 26.09
CA ILE A 33 11.28 8.59 25.50
C ILE A 33 11.37 10.01 24.92
N THR A 34 10.30 10.50 24.28
CA THR A 34 10.27 11.82 23.64
C THR A 34 9.80 12.95 24.55
N ALA A 35 9.64 12.71 25.85
CA ALA A 35 9.07 13.70 26.78
C ALA A 35 9.90 14.99 26.91
N GLY A 36 11.21 14.91 26.62
CA GLY A 36 12.12 16.07 26.64
C GLY A 36 12.25 16.82 25.31
N LEU A 37 11.54 16.39 24.24
CA LEU A 37 11.61 17.07 22.94
C LEU A 37 10.68 18.28 22.91
N ASP A 38 11.16 19.37 22.31
CA ASP A 38 10.34 20.55 22.10
C ASP A 38 9.16 20.23 21.16
N PRO A 39 7.93 20.64 21.50
CA PRO A 39 6.79 20.49 20.61
C PRO A 39 7.03 21.28 19.31
N VAL A 40 6.64 20.70 18.15
CA VAL A 40 6.74 21.32 16.82
C VAL A 40 5.95 22.64 16.70
N GLY A 41 5.11 22.95 17.68
CA GLY A 41 4.24 24.12 17.69
C GLY A 41 3.05 23.97 16.74
N ARG A 42 2.31 25.06 16.56
CA ARG A 42 1.09 25.05 15.73
C ARG A 42 1.45 25.10 14.25
N ILE A 43 1.26 23.99 13.54
CA ILE A 43 1.41 23.94 12.09
C ILE A 43 0.16 24.53 11.42
N GLN A 44 0.31 25.67 10.74
CA GLN A 44 -0.77 26.32 9.97
C GLN A 44 -0.57 26.11 8.47
N MET A 45 -1.18 25.06 7.93
CA MET A 45 -1.19 24.83 6.49
C MET A 45 -2.20 25.74 5.78
N ARG A 46 -1.86 26.20 4.58
CA ARG A 46 -2.77 26.94 3.69
C ARG A 46 -2.82 26.25 2.34
N THR A 47 -4.02 26.10 1.80
CA THR A 47 -4.24 25.59 0.45
C THR A 47 -3.50 26.48 -0.55
N ARG A 48 -2.54 25.90 -1.28
CA ARG A 48 -1.79 26.61 -2.33
C ARG A 48 -2.39 26.42 -3.72
N ARG A 49 -3.07 25.31 -3.95
CA ARG A 49 -3.63 24.91 -5.25
C ARG A 49 -4.94 24.15 -5.05
N THR A 50 -5.84 24.29 -6.02
CA THR A 50 -7.10 23.53 -6.09
C THR A 50 -7.21 22.95 -7.50
N LEU A 51 -7.01 21.65 -7.64
CA LEU A 51 -7.05 20.94 -8.92
C LEU A 51 -8.50 20.61 -9.27
N ARG A 52 -9.06 21.32 -10.27
CA ARG A 52 -10.46 21.15 -10.70
C ARG A 52 -10.55 20.35 -12.00
N GLY A 53 -11.33 19.28 -12.00
CA GLY A 53 -11.58 18.53 -13.24
C GLY A 53 -12.32 17.21 -13.11
N HIS A 54 -12.30 16.57 -11.95
CA HIS A 54 -13.14 15.40 -11.71
C HIS A 54 -14.59 15.79 -11.51
N LEU A 55 -15.49 14.91 -11.95
CA LEU A 55 -16.95 15.09 -11.88
C LEU A 55 -17.61 14.21 -10.82
N ALA A 56 -16.84 13.35 -10.16
CA ALA A 56 -17.31 12.47 -9.10
C ALA A 56 -16.27 12.38 -7.97
N LYS A 57 -16.52 11.49 -7.01
CA LYS A 57 -15.65 11.23 -5.87
C LYS A 57 -14.26 10.78 -6.35
N ILE A 58 -13.22 11.31 -5.74
CA ILE A 58 -11.82 10.88 -5.96
C ILE A 58 -11.52 9.82 -4.90
N TYR A 59 -11.03 8.67 -5.32
CA TYR A 59 -10.74 7.55 -4.41
C TYR A 59 -9.26 7.46 -4.07
N ALA A 60 -8.40 7.74 -5.04
CA ALA A 60 -6.96 7.61 -4.87
C ALA A 60 -6.22 8.73 -5.59
N MET A 61 -5.02 9.01 -5.08
CA MET A 61 -4.02 9.82 -5.74
C MET A 61 -2.62 9.30 -5.40
N HIS A 62 -1.66 9.54 -6.28
CA HIS A 62 -0.26 9.21 -6.05
C HIS A 62 0.64 10.28 -6.65
N TRP A 63 1.62 10.74 -5.87
CA TRP A 63 2.67 11.63 -6.36
C TRP A 63 3.64 10.85 -7.25
N GLY A 64 4.14 11.51 -8.29
CA GLY A 64 5.35 11.11 -8.97
C GLY A 64 6.59 11.39 -8.12
N THR A 65 7.69 10.72 -8.44
CA THR A 65 8.98 10.88 -7.75
C THR A 65 9.59 12.27 -7.93
N ASP A 66 9.16 13.00 -8.96
CA ASP A 66 9.58 14.38 -9.25
C ASP A 66 8.98 15.43 -8.29
N SER A 67 8.11 15.02 -7.37
CA SER A 67 7.40 15.90 -6.43
C SER A 67 6.63 17.05 -7.11
N ARG A 68 6.25 16.86 -8.38
CA ARG A 68 5.55 17.84 -9.20
C ARG A 68 4.33 17.23 -9.86
N LEU A 69 4.52 16.11 -10.56
CA LEU A 69 3.43 15.39 -11.19
C LEU A 69 2.70 14.53 -10.16
N LEU A 70 1.39 14.38 -10.33
CA LEU A 70 0.60 13.44 -9.56
C LEU A 70 -0.52 12.88 -10.42
N VAL A 71 -0.92 11.65 -10.12
CA VAL A 71 -2.11 11.01 -10.69
C VAL A 71 -3.24 11.03 -9.68
N SER A 72 -4.47 11.23 -10.14
CA SER A 72 -5.69 10.98 -9.35
C SER A 72 -6.68 10.12 -10.13
N ALA A 73 -7.43 9.29 -9.40
CA ALA A 73 -8.44 8.40 -9.94
C ALA A 73 -9.81 8.67 -9.30
N SER A 74 -10.84 8.74 -10.14
CA SER A 74 -12.19 9.10 -9.73
C SER A 74 -13.26 8.19 -10.32
N GLN A 75 -14.38 8.11 -9.61
CA GLN A 75 -15.58 7.39 -10.03
C GLN A 75 -16.28 7.96 -11.28
N ASP A 76 -15.79 9.08 -11.81
CA ASP A 76 -16.22 9.59 -13.12
C ASP A 76 -15.61 8.79 -14.29
N GLY A 77 -14.86 7.72 -13.99
CA GLY A 77 -14.19 6.88 -14.96
C GLY A 77 -12.97 7.56 -15.58
N LYS A 78 -12.32 8.48 -14.86
CA LYS A 78 -11.09 9.14 -15.33
C LYS A 78 -9.94 8.95 -14.37
N LEU A 79 -8.78 8.79 -14.99
CA LEU A 79 -7.49 8.95 -14.35
C LEU A 79 -6.81 10.19 -14.93
N ILE A 80 -6.52 11.17 -14.08
CA ILE A 80 -5.96 12.46 -14.51
C ILE A 80 -4.54 12.59 -13.96
N VAL A 81 -3.59 12.91 -14.84
CA VAL A 81 -2.23 13.30 -14.46
C VAL A 81 -2.15 14.83 -14.46
N TRP A 82 -1.70 15.39 -13.34
CA TRP A 82 -1.66 16.84 -13.11
C TRP A 82 -0.23 17.31 -12.96
N ASP A 83 0.02 18.54 -13.40
CA ASP A 83 1.15 19.33 -12.93
C ASP A 83 0.71 20.18 -11.75
N SER A 84 1.19 19.85 -10.55
CA SER A 84 0.80 20.54 -9.32
C SER A 84 1.20 22.01 -9.30
N TYR A 85 2.23 22.42 -10.04
CA TYR A 85 2.72 23.80 -10.02
C TYR A 85 1.79 24.71 -10.80
N THR A 86 1.39 24.26 -11.99
CA THR A 86 0.58 25.02 -12.96
C THR A 86 -0.92 24.70 -12.90
N THR A 87 -1.31 23.62 -12.21
CA THR A 87 -2.68 23.05 -12.17
C THR A 87 -3.18 22.48 -13.49
N ASN A 88 -2.32 22.39 -14.49
CA ASN A 88 -2.66 21.85 -15.80
C ASN A 88 -2.89 20.34 -15.74
N LYS A 89 -3.85 19.86 -16.54
CA LYS A 89 -4.07 18.45 -16.80
C LYS A 89 -3.12 18.03 -17.92
N ILE A 90 -2.12 17.24 -17.58
CA ILE A 90 -1.16 16.70 -18.56
C ILE A 90 -1.82 15.58 -19.36
N HIS A 91 -2.50 14.67 -18.67
CA HIS A 91 -3.28 13.60 -19.28
C HIS A 91 -4.64 13.47 -18.61
N ALA A 92 -5.65 13.09 -19.39
CA ALA A 92 -6.96 12.68 -18.91
C ALA A 92 -7.33 11.36 -19.60
N ILE A 93 -7.13 10.26 -18.88
CA ILE A 93 -7.23 8.91 -19.40
C ILE A 93 -8.62 8.37 -19.05
N PRO A 94 -9.47 8.06 -20.04
CA PRO A 94 -10.75 7.41 -19.80
C PRO A 94 -10.52 5.94 -19.42
N LEU A 95 -11.14 5.52 -18.32
CA LEU A 95 -11.10 4.16 -17.80
C LEU A 95 -12.25 3.34 -18.40
N ARG A 96 -12.03 2.03 -18.57
CA ARG A 96 -13.09 1.10 -18.96
C ARG A 96 -14.14 0.91 -17.86
N SER A 97 -13.67 0.79 -16.61
CA SER A 97 -14.52 0.72 -15.42
C SER A 97 -14.53 2.06 -14.71
N SER A 98 -15.73 2.53 -14.35
CA SER A 98 -15.88 3.73 -13.52
C SER A 98 -15.53 3.49 -12.05
N TRP A 99 -15.54 2.24 -11.59
CA TRP A 99 -15.37 1.90 -10.17
C TRP A 99 -13.90 1.70 -9.81
N VAL A 100 -13.10 2.74 -9.98
CA VAL A 100 -11.68 2.75 -9.61
C VAL A 100 -11.51 2.99 -8.11
N MET A 101 -10.64 2.21 -7.47
CA MET A 101 -10.33 2.30 -6.05
C MET A 101 -8.88 2.72 -5.81
N THR A 102 -7.98 2.43 -6.75
CA THR A 102 -6.55 2.72 -6.62
C THR A 102 -5.96 3.32 -7.88
N CYS A 103 -4.89 4.09 -7.70
CA CYS A 103 -3.96 4.44 -8.76
C CYS A 103 -2.52 4.50 -8.24
N ALA A 104 -1.56 4.25 -9.13
CA ALA A 104 -0.14 4.39 -8.84
C ALA A 104 0.58 5.11 -9.97
N TYR A 105 1.62 5.85 -9.60
CA TYR A 105 2.56 6.48 -10.53
C TYR A 105 3.88 5.71 -10.47
N ALA A 106 4.40 5.25 -11.60
CA ALA A 106 5.64 4.49 -11.63
C ALA A 106 6.84 5.40 -11.27
N PRO A 107 7.87 4.90 -10.57
CA PRO A 107 9.03 5.69 -10.17
C PRO A 107 9.78 6.37 -11.32
N SER A 108 9.76 5.75 -12.51
CA SER A 108 10.35 6.29 -13.75
C SER A 108 9.57 7.47 -14.35
N GLY A 109 8.30 7.58 -13.96
CA GLY A 109 7.28 8.43 -14.57
C GLY A 109 6.81 8.04 -15.97
N ASN A 110 7.15 6.84 -16.44
CA ASN A 110 6.71 6.33 -17.74
C ASN A 110 5.29 5.74 -17.69
N TYR A 111 4.87 5.21 -16.54
CA TYR A 111 3.61 4.49 -16.40
C TYR A 111 2.74 5.01 -15.26
N VAL A 112 1.44 4.81 -15.44
CA VAL A 112 0.46 4.89 -14.36
C VAL A 112 -0.38 3.62 -14.35
N ALA A 113 -0.79 3.18 -13.17
CA ALA A 113 -1.67 2.03 -13.00
C ALA A 113 -2.96 2.45 -12.29
N CYS A 114 -4.02 1.69 -12.50
CA CYS A 114 -5.25 1.76 -11.73
C CYS A 114 -5.97 0.42 -11.66
N GLY A 115 -6.95 0.32 -10.77
CA GLY A 115 -7.91 -0.78 -10.75
C GLY A 115 -8.97 -0.56 -9.68
N GLY A 116 -9.97 -1.43 -9.64
CA GLY A 116 -11.01 -1.41 -8.63
C GLY A 116 -11.94 -2.60 -8.73
N LEU A 117 -13.26 -2.37 -8.84
CA LEU A 117 -14.27 -3.44 -8.82
C LEU A 117 -14.30 -4.33 -10.08
N ASP A 118 -13.50 -4.01 -11.09
CA ASP A 118 -13.29 -4.86 -12.27
C ASP A 118 -12.25 -5.96 -12.04
N ASN A 119 -11.63 -6.01 -10.85
CA ASN A 119 -10.63 -6.98 -10.42
C ASN A 119 -9.34 -6.99 -11.27
N ILE A 120 -9.16 -5.99 -12.13
CA ILE A 120 -8.05 -5.90 -13.08
C ILE A 120 -7.16 -4.72 -12.71
N CYS A 121 -5.84 -4.94 -12.70
CA CYS A 121 -4.89 -3.83 -12.70
C CYS A 121 -4.56 -3.43 -14.14
N SER A 122 -4.96 -2.23 -14.54
CA SER A 122 -4.68 -1.66 -15.86
C SER A 122 -3.46 -0.74 -15.80
N ILE A 123 -2.50 -0.93 -16.71
CA ILE A 123 -1.26 -0.14 -16.81
C ILE A 123 -1.29 0.68 -18.09
N TYR A 124 -0.98 1.97 -17.99
CA TYR A 124 -0.99 2.93 -19.08
C TYR A 124 0.40 3.52 -19.27
N CYS A 125 0.88 3.54 -20.51
CA CYS A 125 2.13 4.21 -20.87
C CYS A 125 1.86 5.69 -21.15
N LEU A 126 2.50 6.58 -20.40
CA LEU A 126 2.38 8.04 -20.58
C LEU A 126 3.23 8.55 -21.76
N LYS A 127 4.33 7.86 -22.09
CA LYS A 127 5.21 8.22 -23.20
C LYS A 127 4.83 7.45 -24.47
N THR A 128 3.82 7.93 -25.19
CA THR A 128 3.47 7.39 -26.50
C THR A 128 3.95 8.31 -27.62
N ARG A 129 4.54 7.73 -28.68
CA ARG A 129 4.93 8.50 -29.90
C ARG A 129 3.73 9.12 -30.61
N GLU A 130 2.53 8.58 -30.37
CA GLU A 130 1.28 8.90 -31.05
C GLU A 130 0.45 9.95 -30.31
N GLY A 131 0.92 10.46 -29.15
CA GLY A 131 0.26 11.51 -28.36
C GLY A 131 -0.96 11.07 -27.55
N ASN A 132 -1.58 9.93 -27.90
CA ASN A 132 -2.70 9.35 -27.14
C ASN A 132 -2.20 8.29 -26.16
N VAL A 133 -2.57 8.44 -24.88
CA VAL A 133 -2.32 7.42 -23.86
C VAL A 133 -3.32 6.27 -24.04
N ARG A 134 -2.80 5.05 -24.18
CA ARG A 134 -3.60 3.83 -24.29
C ARG A 134 -3.20 2.83 -23.20
N VAL A 135 -4.08 1.88 -22.94
CA VAL A 135 -3.78 0.73 -22.09
C VAL A 135 -2.59 -0.02 -22.69
N SER A 136 -1.52 -0.14 -21.93
CA SER A 136 -0.32 -0.90 -22.29
C SER A 136 -0.52 -2.39 -21.97
N ARG A 137 -1.03 -2.67 -20.77
CA ARG A 137 -1.24 -4.02 -20.21
C ARG A 137 -2.45 -4.03 -19.29
N GLU A 138 -3.13 -5.17 -19.25
CA GLU A 138 -4.12 -5.52 -18.25
C GLU A 138 -3.59 -6.75 -17.50
N LEU A 139 -3.73 -6.75 -16.18
CA LEU A 139 -3.29 -7.81 -15.29
C LEU A 139 -4.53 -8.47 -14.65
N PRO A 140 -5.13 -9.46 -15.33
CA PRO A 140 -6.24 -10.24 -14.77
C PRO A 140 -5.70 -11.36 -13.88
N GLY A 141 -6.33 -11.59 -12.73
CA GLY A 141 -6.05 -12.78 -11.91
C GLY A 141 -6.56 -12.71 -10.47
N HIS A 142 -6.81 -11.51 -9.95
CA HIS A 142 -7.56 -11.37 -8.71
C HIS A 142 -9.02 -11.80 -8.88
N THR A 143 -9.57 -12.46 -7.86
CA THR A 143 -10.98 -12.90 -7.83
C THR A 143 -11.86 -11.93 -7.03
N GLY A 144 -11.25 -10.90 -6.44
CA GLY A 144 -11.89 -9.79 -5.74
C GLY A 144 -11.42 -8.43 -6.27
N TYR A 145 -12.01 -7.37 -5.74
CA TYR A 145 -11.72 -6.01 -6.18
C TYR A 145 -10.27 -5.61 -5.88
N LEU A 146 -9.68 -4.79 -6.74
CA LEU A 146 -8.33 -4.26 -6.53
C LEU A 146 -8.38 -3.07 -5.55
N SER A 147 -7.78 -3.22 -4.38
CA SER A 147 -7.82 -2.18 -3.33
C SER A 147 -6.63 -1.22 -3.40
N CYS A 148 -5.44 -1.72 -3.73
CA CYS A 148 -4.23 -0.91 -3.86
C CYS A 148 -3.25 -1.51 -4.88
N CYS A 149 -2.41 -0.65 -5.46
CA CYS A 149 -1.30 -1.06 -6.31
C CYS A 149 -0.08 -0.15 -6.11
N ARG A 150 1.14 -0.68 -6.23
CA ARG A 150 2.40 0.08 -6.20
C ARG A 150 3.43 -0.54 -7.13
N PHE A 151 4.01 0.28 -7.99
CA PHE A 151 5.15 -0.10 -8.83
C PHE A 151 6.40 -0.27 -7.97
N ILE A 152 7.13 -1.36 -8.20
CA ILE A 152 8.53 -1.50 -7.77
C ILE A 152 9.41 -0.77 -8.79
N ASP A 153 9.19 -1.07 -10.07
CA ASP A 153 9.84 -0.45 -11.22
C ASP A 153 8.90 -0.49 -12.44
N ASP A 154 9.43 -0.32 -13.65
CA ASP A 154 8.64 -0.34 -14.89
C ASP A 154 8.19 -1.75 -15.33
N ASN A 155 8.75 -2.79 -14.73
CA ASN A 155 8.52 -4.19 -15.06
C ASN A 155 7.75 -4.93 -13.97
N GLN A 156 7.74 -4.42 -12.73
CA GLN A 156 7.11 -5.07 -11.60
C GLN A 156 6.15 -4.15 -10.83
N ILE A 157 4.99 -4.70 -10.50
CA ILE A 157 3.97 -4.04 -9.67
C ILE A 157 3.42 -5.00 -8.62
N ILE A 158 3.17 -4.49 -7.43
CA ILE A 158 2.44 -5.22 -6.37
C ILE A 158 1.01 -4.72 -6.31
N THR A 159 0.06 -5.63 -6.17
CA THR A 159 -1.35 -5.35 -5.94
C THR A 159 -1.86 -5.97 -4.64
N SER A 160 -2.90 -5.38 -4.07
CA SER A 160 -3.71 -5.98 -3.00
C SER A 160 -5.17 -6.07 -3.41
N SER A 161 -5.88 -7.07 -2.91
CA SER A 161 -7.23 -7.40 -3.35
C SER A 161 -8.18 -7.76 -2.21
N GLY A 162 -9.48 -7.59 -2.48
CA GLY A 162 -10.57 -8.10 -1.66
C GLY A 162 -10.66 -9.64 -1.62
N ASP A 163 -9.89 -10.36 -2.44
CA ASP A 163 -9.76 -11.82 -2.36
C ASP A 163 -8.83 -12.32 -1.25
N THR A 164 -8.45 -11.44 -0.32
CA THR A 164 -7.54 -11.68 0.82
C THR A 164 -6.07 -11.86 0.46
N THR A 165 -5.68 -11.64 -0.80
CA THR A 165 -4.29 -11.81 -1.26
C THR A 165 -3.64 -10.49 -1.68
N CYS A 166 -2.30 -10.48 -1.67
CA CYS A 166 -1.51 -9.58 -2.50
C CYS A 166 -0.81 -10.37 -3.60
N ALA A 167 -0.40 -9.70 -4.67
CA ALA A 167 0.26 -10.33 -5.80
C ALA A 167 1.41 -9.47 -6.33
N LEU A 168 2.53 -10.11 -6.69
CA LEU A 168 3.58 -9.51 -7.50
C LEU A 168 3.34 -9.91 -8.96
N TRP A 169 3.46 -8.95 -9.86
CA TRP A 169 3.24 -9.13 -11.28
C TRP A 169 4.48 -8.78 -12.08
N ASP A 170 4.72 -9.57 -13.11
CA ASP A 170 5.56 -9.18 -14.23
C ASP A 170 4.68 -8.49 -15.28
N ILE A 171 4.96 -7.21 -15.51
CA ILE A 171 4.17 -6.33 -16.38
C ILE A 171 4.33 -6.73 -17.85
N GLU A 172 5.52 -7.17 -18.25
CA GLU A 172 5.81 -7.49 -19.65
C GLU A 172 4.97 -8.67 -20.14
N THR A 173 4.95 -9.73 -19.31
CA THR A 173 4.25 -11.00 -19.56
C THR A 173 2.79 -11.01 -19.11
N SER A 174 2.36 -9.99 -18.36
CA SER A 174 1.05 -9.93 -17.69
C SER A 174 0.79 -11.12 -16.75
N GLN A 175 1.83 -11.76 -16.23
CA GLN A 175 1.71 -12.92 -15.35
C GLN A 175 1.90 -12.54 -13.88
N GLN A 176 1.16 -13.22 -13.03
CA GLN A 176 1.39 -13.19 -11.59
C GLN A 176 2.61 -14.04 -11.26
N THR A 177 3.68 -13.42 -10.77
CA THR A 177 4.92 -14.14 -10.40
C THR A 177 4.86 -14.71 -8.99
N THR A 178 4.15 -14.04 -8.09
CA THR A 178 4.06 -14.41 -6.68
C THR A 178 2.67 -14.10 -6.13
N VAL A 179 2.15 -15.00 -5.28
CA VAL A 179 0.94 -14.77 -4.48
C VAL A 179 1.36 -14.67 -3.02
N PHE A 180 0.99 -13.59 -2.35
CA PHE A 180 1.18 -13.41 -0.91
C PHE A 180 -0.14 -13.69 -0.20
N SER A 181 -0.29 -14.94 0.26
CA SER A 181 -1.47 -15.42 0.97
C SER A 181 -1.21 -15.48 2.48
N GLY A 182 -2.19 -15.08 3.28
CA GLY A 182 -2.10 -15.20 4.73
C GLY A 182 -2.99 -14.25 5.52
N HIS A 183 -3.59 -13.25 4.88
CA HIS A 183 -4.71 -12.50 5.46
C HIS A 183 -5.98 -13.35 5.47
N SER A 184 -6.88 -13.06 6.40
CA SER A 184 -8.19 -13.74 6.52
C SER A 184 -9.37 -12.81 6.25
N GLY A 185 -9.11 -11.64 5.69
CA GLY A 185 -10.11 -10.66 5.28
C GLY A 185 -9.55 -9.79 4.15
N ASP A 186 -10.41 -8.99 3.55
CA ASP A 186 -10.09 -8.13 2.42
C ASP A 186 -8.84 -7.29 2.70
N VAL A 187 -7.86 -7.33 1.80
CA VAL A 187 -6.67 -6.48 1.94
C VAL A 187 -7.04 -5.12 1.40
N MET A 188 -6.93 -4.08 2.21
CA MET A 188 -7.43 -2.73 1.86
C MET A 188 -6.34 -1.80 1.36
N SER A 189 -5.10 -1.98 1.81
CA SER A 189 -3.99 -1.13 1.41
C SER A 189 -2.65 -1.83 1.53
N LEU A 190 -1.67 -1.33 0.78
CA LEU A 190 -0.27 -1.76 0.86
C LEU A 190 0.67 -0.57 0.74
N SER A 191 1.87 -0.71 1.30
CA SER A 191 2.97 0.26 1.17
C SER A 191 4.30 -0.47 1.00
N LEU A 192 5.07 -0.10 -0.03
CA LEU A 192 6.43 -0.59 -0.25
C LEU A 192 7.39 0.02 0.79
N SER A 193 8.43 -0.72 1.16
CA SER A 193 9.57 -0.16 1.87
C SER A 193 10.45 0.68 0.93
N PRO A 194 11.20 1.67 1.45
CA PRO A 194 12.07 2.51 0.63
C PRO A 194 13.16 1.77 -0.14
N ASP A 195 13.58 0.60 0.35
CA ASP A 195 14.57 -0.27 -0.32
C ASP A 195 13.95 -1.24 -1.34
N LEU A 196 12.61 -1.22 -1.50
CA LEU A 196 11.84 -2.05 -2.42
C LEU A 196 12.02 -3.56 -2.21
N ARG A 197 12.49 -3.99 -1.04
CA ARG A 197 12.67 -5.42 -0.70
C ARG A 197 11.48 -6.02 0.03
N THR A 198 10.74 -5.18 0.73
CA THR A 198 9.60 -5.59 1.54
C THR A 198 8.40 -4.70 1.27
N PHE A 199 7.23 -5.17 1.69
CA PHE A 199 6.05 -4.33 1.74
C PHE A 199 5.20 -4.71 2.93
N VAL A 200 4.33 -3.80 3.33
CA VAL A 200 3.33 -4.05 4.35
C VAL A 200 1.94 -4.00 3.73
N SER A 201 1.05 -4.86 4.20
CA SER A 201 -0.37 -4.84 3.84
C SER A 201 -1.24 -4.75 5.09
N GLY A 202 -2.31 -3.96 5.02
CA GLY A 202 -3.34 -3.85 6.05
C GLY A 202 -4.68 -4.36 5.52
N ALA A 203 -5.41 -5.11 6.35
CA ALA A 203 -6.62 -5.81 5.95
C ALA A 203 -7.78 -5.65 6.95
N CYS A 204 -8.95 -6.16 6.56
CA CYS A 204 -10.16 -6.24 7.39
C CYS A 204 -10.07 -7.32 8.49
N ASP A 205 -9.00 -8.12 8.53
CA ASP A 205 -8.70 -9.01 9.67
C ASP A 205 -8.06 -8.31 10.87
N ALA A 206 -8.06 -6.97 10.86
CA ALA A 206 -7.45 -6.08 11.85
C ALA A 206 -5.94 -6.33 12.07
N SER A 207 -5.26 -6.95 11.10
CA SER A 207 -3.83 -7.21 11.14
C SER A 207 -3.08 -6.50 10.02
N VAL A 208 -1.80 -6.23 10.29
CA VAL A 208 -0.83 -5.82 9.27
C VAL A 208 0.19 -6.92 9.09
N LYS A 209 0.54 -7.23 7.85
CA LYS A 209 1.60 -8.19 7.54
C LYS A 209 2.75 -7.51 6.84
N LEU A 210 3.96 -7.84 7.27
CA LEU A 210 5.21 -7.49 6.59
C LEU A 210 5.63 -8.67 5.72
N TRP A 211 5.86 -8.42 4.45
CA TRP A 211 6.21 -9.42 3.45
C TRP A 211 7.59 -9.16 2.90
N ASP A 212 8.34 -10.23 2.71
CA ASP A 212 9.56 -10.22 1.92
C ASP A 212 9.23 -10.56 0.47
N ILE A 213 9.59 -9.67 -0.45
CA ILE A 213 9.27 -9.84 -1.87
C ILE A 213 10.10 -10.97 -2.48
N ARG A 214 11.36 -11.12 -2.09
CA ARG A 214 12.27 -12.13 -2.64
C ARG A 214 11.93 -13.51 -2.13
N ASP A 215 11.71 -13.63 -0.82
CA ASP A 215 11.44 -14.91 -0.18
C ASP A 215 9.97 -15.32 -0.28
N SER A 216 9.09 -14.42 -0.77
CA SER A 216 7.66 -14.68 -0.95
C SER A 216 6.92 -15.08 0.33
N MET A 217 7.38 -14.58 1.49
CA MET A 217 6.89 -15.02 2.81
C MET A 217 6.54 -13.85 3.72
N CYS A 218 5.51 -14.07 4.56
CA CYS A 218 5.18 -13.18 5.66
C CYS A 218 6.26 -13.29 6.75
N ARG A 219 6.94 -12.18 7.05
CA ARG A 219 7.96 -12.10 8.10
C ARG A 219 7.35 -11.81 9.47
N GLN A 220 6.39 -10.90 9.52
CA GLN A 220 5.78 -10.46 10.77
C GLN A 220 4.31 -10.15 10.57
N THR A 221 3.50 -10.43 11.59
CA THR A 221 2.10 -10.00 11.68
C THR A 221 1.94 -9.09 12.89
N PHE A 222 1.60 -7.83 12.65
CA PHE A 222 1.28 -6.84 13.68
C PHE A 222 -0.22 -6.88 13.96
N THR A 223 -0.55 -6.97 15.25
CA THR A 223 -1.92 -7.04 15.77
C THR A 223 -2.07 -5.97 16.85
N GLY A 224 -3.27 -5.46 17.04
CA GLY A 224 -3.56 -4.42 18.04
C GLY A 224 -4.68 -3.48 17.64
N HIS A 225 -5.06 -3.49 16.36
CA HIS A 225 -6.31 -2.90 15.92
C HIS A 225 -7.50 -3.82 16.28
N GLU A 226 -8.64 -3.21 16.54
CA GLU A 226 -9.91 -3.89 16.86
C GLU A 226 -10.89 -3.88 15.67
N SER A 227 -10.49 -3.26 14.56
CA SER A 227 -11.32 -3.04 13.38
C SER A 227 -10.45 -3.02 12.12
N ASP A 228 -11.11 -2.93 10.96
CA ASP A 228 -10.49 -2.86 9.64
C ASP A 228 -9.40 -1.78 9.54
N ILE A 229 -8.32 -2.13 8.83
CA ILE A 229 -7.18 -1.24 8.56
C ILE A 229 -7.31 -0.72 7.13
N ASN A 230 -7.81 0.52 7.01
CA ASN A 230 -8.13 1.11 5.70
C ASN A 230 -6.91 1.68 4.97
N ALA A 231 -5.91 2.16 5.70
CA ALA A 231 -4.71 2.73 5.09
C ALA A 231 -3.46 2.42 5.91
N ILE A 232 -2.36 2.23 5.19
CA ILE A 232 -1.04 1.99 5.74
C ILE A 232 0.00 2.81 5.00
N CYS A 233 1.03 3.26 5.72
CA CYS A 233 2.13 4.00 5.15
C CYS A 233 3.43 3.59 5.83
N VAL A 234 4.45 3.30 5.03
CA VAL A 234 5.82 3.14 5.51
C VAL A 234 6.51 4.50 5.43
N SER A 235 6.94 5.03 6.58
CA SER A 235 7.63 6.32 6.66
C SER A 235 9.09 6.14 7.06
N VAL A 236 9.96 6.20 6.05
CA VAL A 236 11.42 6.41 6.16
C VAL A 236 12.21 5.28 6.83
N LYS A 237 13.39 5.00 6.24
CA LYS A 237 14.45 4.23 6.87
C LYS A 237 15.06 5.11 7.96
N LEU A 238 14.85 4.80 9.25
CA LEU A 238 15.64 5.43 10.31
C LEU A 238 17.13 5.19 10.01
N VAL A 239 18.02 6.02 10.56
CA VAL A 239 19.48 5.99 10.27
C VAL A 239 20.07 4.57 10.39
N ASP A 240 19.45 3.69 11.17
CA ASP A 240 19.89 2.31 11.44
C ASP A 240 19.17 1.21 10.61
N GLY A 241 18.36 1.55 9.62
CA GLY A 241 17.67 0.55 8.78
C GLY A 241 16.26 0.16 9.21
N HIS A 242 15.73 0.76 10.28
CA HIS A 242 14.40 0.51 10.79
C HIS A 242 13.31 1.09 9.90
N ILE A 243 12.17 0.39 9.85
CA ILE A 243 10.98 0.79 9.10
C ILE A 243 9.93 1.26 10.10
N LEU A 244 9.47 2.51 9.96
CA LEU A 244 8.29 2.99 10.66
C LEU A 244 7.04 2.66 9.84
N ILE A 245 6.09 1.96 10.45
CA ILE A 245 4.81 1.62 9.84
C ILE A 245 3.74 2.42 10.57
N THR A 246 3.05 3.29 9.83
CA THR A 246 1.89 4.03 10.32
C THR A 246 0.62 3.40 9.77
N MET A 247 -0.30 3.06 10.66
CA MET A 247 -1.55 2.37 10.36
C MET A 247 -2.73 3.28 10.71
N TYR A 248 -3.73 3.36 9.83
CA TYR A 248 -4.86 4.25 9.99
C TYR A 248 -6.17 3.48 10.03
N LYS A 249 -7.02 3.83 11.00
CA LYS A 249 -8.43 3.41 11.09
C LYS A 249 -9.35 4.64 11.14
N PRO A 250 -10.68 4.48 10.99
CA PRO A 250 -11.60 5.55 11.30
C PRO A 250 -11.35 6.04 12.73
N HIS A 251 -11.00 7.32 12.88
CA HIS A 251 -10.77 8.01 14.16
C HIS A 251 -9.50 7.66 14.97
N ASN A 252 -8.57 6.83 14.48
CA ASN A 252 -7.30 6.59 15.20
C ASN A 252 -6.15 6.19 14.27
N ALA A 253 -4.92 6.44 14.70
CA ALA A 253 -3.70 5.97 14.03
C ALA A 253 -2.79 5.26 15.03
N LEU A 254 -2.20 4.14 14.62
CA LEU A 254 -1.21 3.39 15.40
C LEU A 254 0.14 3.45 14.69
N ILE A 255 1.21 3.59 15.45
CA ILE A 255 2.58 3.57 14.92
C ILE A 255 3.25 2.31 15.45
N CYS A 256 3.87 1.54 14.54
CA CYS A 256 4.75 0.44 14.90
C CYS A 256 6.13 0.71 14.30
N VAL A 257 7.18 0.47 15.10
CA VAL A 257 8.58 0.48 14.63
C VAL A 257 9.00 -0.96 14.49
N ASN A 258 9.47 -1.36 13.31
CA ASN A 258 10.18 -2.63 13.19
C ASN A 258 11.65 -2.40 13.57
N THR A 259 12.11 -3.00 14.66
CA THR A 259 13.50 -2.98 15.12
C THR A 259 14.28 -4.18 14.54
N ASN A 260 15.37 -3.89 13.83
CA ASN A 260 16.34 -4.72 13.10
C ASN A 260 16.00 -6.17 12.66
N TYR A 261 16.19 -6.43 11.36
CA TYR A 261 16.79 -7.67 10.87
C TYR A 261 18.11 -7.35 10.16
N SER A 262 19.22 -7.88 10.69
CA SER A 262 20.44 -8.08 9.92
C SER A 262 20.22 -9.27 8.99
N TRP A 263 20.19 -9.03 7.67
CA TRP A 263 20.21 -10.11 6.70
C TRP A 263 21.54 -10.88 6.84
N PRO A 264 21.53 -12.22 6.99
CA PRO A 264 22.72 -12.99 6.65
C PRO A 264 23.02 -12.74 5.17
N ARG A 265 24.30 -12.55 4.84
CA ARG A 265 24.77 -12.31 3.47
C ARG A 265 24.40 -13.45 2.52
#